data_AF-A0A2S9FQ52-F1
#
_entry.id   AF-A0A2S9FQ52-F1
#
_cell.length_a   1.000
_cell.length_b   1.000
_cell.length_c   1.000
_cell.angle_alpha   90.00
_cell.angle_beta   90.00
_cell.angle_gamma   90.00
#
_symmetry.space_group_name_H-M   'P 1'
#
loop_
_entity.id
_entity.type
_entity.pdbx_description
1 polymer ?
#
loop_
_entity_poly.entity_id
_entity_poly.type
_entity_poly.pdbx_seq_one_letter_code
_entity_poly.pdbx_strand_id
1 'polypeptide(L)' 'AVVEPAGDRVALRLPDKTITLPAVCAPAVHHLRSGTDADAGTLPGLDTADATVLIRRLLREGVVVPAAEPTLQP' A
#
# COMPACT_ATOMS: atom_id res chain seq x y z
N ALA A 1 9.26 6.18 -2.47
CA ALA A 1 9.51 4.72 -2.56
C ALA A 1 9.64 4.30 -4.03
N VAL A 2 10.41 3.25 -4.33
CA VAL A 2 10.50 2.63 -5.67
C VAL A 2 9.86 1.25 -5.62
N VAL A 3 9.12 0.87 -6.65
CA VAL A 3 8.42 -0.42 -6.76
C VAL A 3 9.07 -1.19 -7.89
N GLU A 4 9.67 -2.34 -7.59
CA GLU A 4 10.41 -3.17 -8.54
C GLU A 4 9.86 -4.60 -8.54
N PRO A 5 9.60 -5.21 -9.70
CA PRO A 5 9.24 -6.62 -9.78
C PRO A 5 10.41 -7.52 -9.37
N ALA A 6 10.13 -8.59 -8.64
CA ALA A 6 11.12 -9.53 -8.12
C ALA A 6 10.59 -10.98 -8.21
N GLY A 7 10.45 -11.49 -9.44
CA GLY A 7 9.82 -12.80 -9.71
C GLY A 7 8.34 -12.77 -9.31
N ASP A 8 7.90 -13.74 -8.50
CA ASP A 8 6.53 -13.83 -7.98
C ASP A 8 6.24 -12.85 -6.82
N ARG A 9 7.09 -11.83 -6.69
CA ARG A 9 7.03 -10.82 -5.63
C ARG A 9 7.23 -9.43 -6.21
N VAL A 10 6.90 -8.44 -5.39
CA VAL A 10 7.23 -7.04 -5.64
C VAL A 10 8.04 -6.49 -4.47
N ALA A 11 9.14 -5.83 -4.79
CA ALA A 11 10.02 -5.16 -3.84
C ALA A 11 9.67 -3.68 -3.76
N LEU A 12 9.28 -3.23 -2.57
CA LEU A 12 9.10 -1.82 -2.25
C LEU A 12 10.36 -1.30 -1.56
N ARG A 13 11.15 -0.52 -2.29
CA ARG A 13 12.38 0.08 -1.79
C ARG A 13 12.11 1.45 -1.18
N LEU A 14 12.45 1.58 0.08
CA LEU A 14 12.42 2.80 0.88
C LEU A 14 13.87 3.27 1.12
N PRO A 15 14.08 4.52 1.55
CA PRO A 15 15.42 5.02 1.85
C PRO A 15 16.15 4.22 2.94
N ASP A 16 15.41 3.68 3.90
CA ASP A 16 15.89 2.99 5.09
C ASP A 16 15.82 1.46 4.98
N LYS A 17 14.87 0.91 4.21
CA LYS A 17 14.65 -0.54 4.10
C LYS A 17 13.99 -0.97 2.79
N THR A 18 13.92 -2.29 2.58
CA THR A 18 13.16 -2.90 1.48
C THR A 18 12.10 -3.84 2.04
N ILE A 19 10.88 -3.75 1.52
CA ILE A 19 9.76 -4.60 1.92
C ILE A 19 9.34 -5.45 0.73
N THR A 20 9.28 -6.77 0.94
CA THR A 20 8.89 -7.71 -0.10
C THR A 20 7.46 -8.19 0.09
N LEU A 21 6.63 -7.98 -0.93
CA LEU A 21 5.21 -8.31 -0.99
C LEU A 21 4.95 -9.36 -2.09
N PRO A 22 3.84 -10.10 -2.04
CA PRO A 22 3.39 -10.91 -3.17
C PRO A 22 3.19 -10.07 -4.44
N ALA A 23 3.42 -10.64 -5.63
CA ALA A 23 3.25 -9.92 -6.90
C ALA A 23 1.83 -9.36 -7.09
N VAL A 24 0.81 -10.04 -6.56
CA VAL A 24 -0.60 -9.58 -6.61
C VAL A 24 -0.79 -8.22 -5.93
N CYS A 25 0.07 -7.82 -5.00
CA CYS A 25 -0.01 -6.51 -4.35
C CYS A 25 0.53 -5.37 -5.22
N ALA A 26 1.15 -5.64 -6.38
CA ALA A 26 1.79 -4.61 -7.19
C ALA A 26 0.83 -3.47 -7.61
N PRO A 27 -0.40 -3.73 -8.11
CA PRO A 27 -1.33 -2.66 -8.47
C PRO A 27 -1.68 -1.77 -7.27
N ALA A 28 -1.96 -2.38 -6.11
CA ALA A 28 -2.24 -1.66 -4.87
C ALA A 28 -1.07 -0.78 -4.43
N VAL A 29 0.16 -1.27 -4.48
CA VAL A 29 1.37 -0.50 -4.10
C VAL A 29 1.63 0.64 -5.09
N HIS A 30 1.41 0.42 -6.39
CA HIS A 30 1.49 1.48 -7.39
C HIS A 30 0.46 2.57 -7.17
N HIS A 31 -0.77 2.20 -6.80
CA HIS A 31 -1.84 3.13 -6.46
C HIS A 31 -1.47 3.97 -5.22
N LEU A 32 -1.04 3.34 -4.12
CA LEU A 32 -0.62 4.08 -2.92
C LEU A 32 0.56 5.04 -3.18
N ARG A 33 1.45 4.67 -4.12
CA ARG A 33 2.58 5.52 -4.49
C ARG A 33 2.17 6.80 -5.25
N SER A 34 0.97 6.87 -5.84
CA SER A 34 0.50 8.12 -6.48
C SER A 34 0.14 9.21 -5.47
N GLY A 35 0.17 8.91 -4.17
CA GLY A 35 -0.19 9.86 -3.11
C GLY A 35 -1.69 10.03 -2.96
N THR A 36 -2.49 9.11 -3.51
CA THR A 36 -3.95 9.10 -3.37
C THR A 36 -4.33 8.35 -2.10
N ASP A 37 -5.28 8.89 -1.35
CA ASP A 37 -5.89 8.19 -0.23
C ASP A 37 -6.62 6.94 -0.74
N ALA A 38 -6.44 5.83 -0.03
CA ALA A 38 -7.06 4.57 -0.37
C ALA A 38 -7.49 3.83 0.90
N ASP A 39 -8.53 3.02 0.75
CA ASP A 39 -9.07 2.13 1.76
C ASP A 39 -9.12 0.69 1.23
N ALA A 40 -9.52 -0.24 2.09
CA ALA A 40 -9.52 -1.66 1.73
C ALA A 40 -10.51 -2.03 0.61
N GLY A 41 -11.53 -1.20 0.35
CA GLY A 41 -12.49 -1.39 -0.75
C GLY A 41 -12.03 -0.79 -2.08
N THR A 42 -11.04 0.11 -2.07
CA THR A 42 -10.61 0.86 -3.26
C THR A 42 -9.27 0.42 -3.83
N LEU A 43 -8.48 -0.37 -3.10
CA LEU A 43 -7.18 -0.85 -3.58
C LEU A 43 -7.32 -1.83 -4.77
N PRO A 44 -6.70 -1.54 -5.92
CA PRO A 44 -6.81 -2.39 -7.09
C PRO A 44 -6.03 -3.70 -6.93
N GLY A 45 -6.57 -4.77 -7.53
CA GLY A 45 -5.91 -6.08 -7.61
C GLY A 45 -5.97 -6.94 -6.35
N LEU A 46 -6.62 -6.46 -5.28
CA LEU A 46 -6.84 -7.20 -4.05
C LEU A 46 -8.33 -7.20 -3.70
N ASP A 47 -8.78 -8.24 -3.00
CA ASP A 47 -10.06 -8.17 -2.31
C ASP A 47 -9.92 -7.36 -1.01
N THR A 48 -11.05 -7.05 -0.37
CA THR A 48 -11.06 -6.23 0.85
C THR A 48 -10.31 -6.87 2.01
N ALA A 49 -10.27 -8.19 2.13
CA ALA A 49 -9.59 -8.87 3.22
C ALA A 49 -8.07 -8.75 3.05
N ASP A 50 -7.56 -9.04 1.86
CA ASP A 50 -6.14 -8.93 1.53
C ASP A 50 -5.67 -7.48 1.52
N ALA A 51 -6.47 -6.56 0.98
CA ALA A 51 -6.22 -5.13 1.04
C ALA A 51 -6.09 -4.64 2.50
N THR A 52 -6.96 -5.11 3.39
CA THR A 52 -6.88 -4.79 4.83
C THR A 52 -5.58 -5.29 5.45
N VAL A 53 -5.16 -6.52 5.13
CA VAL A 53 -3.88 -7.07 5.62
C VAL A 53 -2.69 -6.27 5.10
N LEU A 54 -2.70 -5.90 3.81
CA LEU A 54 -1.67 -5.06 3.21
C LEU A 54 -1.58 -3.71 3.91
N ILE A 55 -2.69 -2.98 4.04
CA ILE A 55 -2.73 -1.66 4.71
C ILE A 55 -2.20 -1.76 6.13
N ARG A 56 -2.65 -2.74 6.92
CA ARG A 56 -2.17 -2.95 8.30
C ARG A 56 -0.67 -3.21 8.36
N ARG A 57 -0.13 -4.00 7.42
CA ARG A 57 1.30 -4.27 7.35
C ARG A 57 2.07 -3.00 7.01
N LEU A 58 1.64 -2.23 6.02
CA LEU A 58 2.30 -0.99 5.61
C LEU A 58 2.28 0.06 6.72
N LEU A 59 1.18 0.16 7.48
CA LEU A 59 1.10 1.02 8.66
C LEU A 59 2.10 0.61 9.75
N ARG A 60 2.17 -0.68 10.08
CA ARG A 60 3.14 -1.22 11.07
C ARG A 60 4.58 -1.00 10.66
N GLU A 61 4.84 -1.07 9.35
CA GLU A 61 6.16 -0.82 8.78
C GLU A 61 6.45 0.68 8.56
N GLY A 62 5.52 1.59 8.89
CA GLY A 62 5.71 3.04 8.75
C GLY A 62 5.79 3.54 7.31
N VAL A 63 5.24 2.77 6.36
CA VAL A 63 5.29 3.07 4.92
C VAL A 63 4.19 4.03 4.49
N VAL A 64 3.03 3.87 5.10
CA VAL A 64 1.85 4.70 4.89
C VAL A 64 1.44 5.28 6.23
N VAL A 65 0.68 6.38 6.17
CA VAL A 65 0.06 7.00 7.33
C VAL A 65 -1.45 6.91 7.20
N PRO A 66 -2.21 6.90 8.30
CA PRO A 66 -3.64 7.10 8.23
C PRO A 66 -3.93 8.43 7.53
N ALA A 67 -4.89 8.44 6.62
CA ALA A 67 -5.43 9.69 6.10
C ALA A 67 -6.02 10.48 7.27
N ALA A 68 -5.83 11.80 7.27
CA ALA A 68 -6.55 12.65 8.21
C ALA A 68 -8.05 12.46 7.97
N GLU A 69 -8.87 12.50 9.03
CA GLU A 69 -10.31 12.49 8.84
C GLU A 69 -10.67 13.59 7.82
N PRO A 70 -11.44 13.27 6.76
CA PRO A 70 -11.96 14.31 5.91
C PRO A 70 -12.74 15.23 6.84
N THR A 71 -12.28 16.47 6.96
CA THR A 71 -12.91 17.45 7.84
C THR A 71 -14.35 17.57 7.35
N LEU A 72 -15.29 16.98 8.08
CA LEU A 72 -16.71 17.16 7.84
C LEU A 72 -16.94 18.66 8.04
N GLN A 73 -16.98 19.41 6.93
CA GLN A 73 -17.38 20.80 6.96
C GLN A 73 -18.85 20.80 7.44
N PRO A 74 -19.16 21.52 8.53
CA PRO A 74 -20.51 21.58 9.09
C PRO A 74 -21.51 22.20 8.11
#